data_AF-A0A2E2AIB1-F1
#
_entry.id   AF-A0A2E2AIB1-F1
#
_cell.length_a   1.000
_cell.length_b   1.000
_cell.length_c   1.000
_cell.angle_alpha   90.00
_cell.angle_beta   90.00
_cell.angle_gamma   90.00
#
_symmetry.space_group_name_H-M   'P 1'
#
loop_
_entity.id
_entity.type
_entity.pdbx_description
1 polymer ?
#
loop_
_entity_poly.entity_id
_entity_poly.type
_entity_poly.pdbx_seq_one_letter_code
_entity_poly.pdbx_strand_id
1 'polypeptide(L)'
;MANAALHDSRQKVADHLEALQGYAQKALVDGDALSRSEAAGKSARLSEFVTLGNSFKLTMREMVVLILGDISHQPTGCGCHSCASR
;
A
#
# COMPACT_ATOMS: atom_id res chain seq x y z
N MET A 1 -12.84 2.95 27.62
CA MET A 1 -12.06 3.94 26.86
C MET A 1 -11.00 3.31 25.94
N ALA A 2 -10.41 2.15 26.26
CA ALA A 2 -9.40 1.48 25.42
C ALA A 2 -9.88 1.05 24.01
N ASN A 3 -11.15 0.64 23.85
CA ASN A 3 -11.68 0.18 22.56
C ASN A 3 -11.78 1.30 21.50
N ALA A 4 -12.05 2.55 21.91
CA ALA A 4 -12.16 3.66 20.98
C ALA A 4 -10.79 4.05 20.40
N ALA A 5 -9.76 4.11 21.24
CA ALA A 5 -8.39 4.43 20.82
C ALA A 5 -7.79 3.36 19.88
N LEU A 6 -8.12 2.09 20.10
CA LEU A 6 -7.73 0.99 19.23
C LEU A 6 -8.43 1.06 17.86
N HIS A 7 -9.71 1.42 17.84
CA HIS A 7 -10.46 1.61 16.61
C HIS A 7 -9.90 2.77 15.78
N ASP A 8 -9.61 3.89 16.43
CA ASP A 8 -9.00 5.07 15.82
C ASP A 8 -7.62 4.75 15.20
N SER A 9 -6.80 3.99 15.93
CA SER A 9 -5.49 3.54 15.44
C SER A 9 -5.61 2.64 14.21
N ARG A 10 -6.59 1.73 14.17
CA ARG A 10 -6.83 0.85 13.02
C ARG A 10 -7.30 1.63 11.80
N GLN A 11 -8.21 2.59 11.99
CA GLN A 11 -8.67 3.44 10.90
C GLN A 11 -7.51 4.23 10.32
N LYS A 12 -6.68 4.84 11.19
CA LYS A 12 -5.50 5.58 10.76
C LYS A 12 -4.50 4.72 9.97
N VAL A 13 -4.28 3.47 10.38
CA VAL A 13 -3.44 2.52 9.63
C VAL A 13 -4.03 2.23 8.25
N ALA A 14 -5.35 2.01 8.16
CA ALA A 14 -6.04 1.76 6.90
C ALA A 14 -5.92 2.96 5.94
N ASP A 15 -6.14 4.19 6.43
CA ASP A 15 -6.05 5.41 5.63
C ASP A 15 -4.62 5.64 5.10
N HIS A 16 -3.60 5.35 5.91
CA HIS A 16 -2.20 5.42 5.46
C HIS A 16 -1.89 4.35 4.43
N LEU A 17 -2.36 3.12 4.63
CA LEU A 17 -2.14 2.01 3.73
C LEU A 17 -2.77 2.28 2.36
N GLU A 18 -4.04 2.70 2.33
CA GLU A 18 -4.77 3.03 1.09
C GLU A 18 -4.05 4.12 0.29
N ALA A 19 -3.62 5.19 0.95
CA ALA A 19 -2.88 6.26 0.28
C ALA A 19 -1.51 5.79 -0.25
N LEU A 20 -0.79 4.95 0.49
CA LEU A 20 0.50 4.38 0.06
C LEU A 20 0.32 3.44 -1.14
N GLN A 21 -0.74 2.63 -1.15
CA GLN A 21 -1.12 1.81 -2.29
C GLN A 21 -1.43 2.67 -3.51
N GLY A 22 -2.20 3.75 -3.36
CA GLY A 22 -2.48 4.70 -4.44
C GLY A 22 -1.21 5.33 -5.04
N TYR A 23 -0.25 5.73 -4.20
CA TYR A 23 1.04 6.24 -4.68
C TYR A 23 1.86 5.19 -5.41
N ALA A 24 1.85 3.96 -4.92
CA ALA A 24 2.60 2.87 -5.53
C ALA A 24 1.94 2.41 -6.85
N GLN A 25 0.62 2.36 -6.95
CA GLN A 25 -0.10 2.12 -8.20
C GLN A 25 0.29 3.15 -9.26
N LYS A 26 0.16 4.43 -8.93
CA LYS A 26 0.49 5.53 -9.84
C LYS A 26 1.94 5.48 -10.32
N ALA A 27 2.88 5.30 -9.40
CA ALA A 27 4.31 5.35 -9.71
C ALA A 27 4.86 4.08 -10.37
N LEU A 28 4.33 2.90 -10.01
CA LEU A 28 4.92 1.61 -10.40
C LEU A 28 4.13 0.88 -11.47
N VAL A 29 2.81 1.07 -11.55
CA VAL A 29 1.95 0.43 -12.55
C VAL A 29 1.61 1.38 -13.67
N ASP A 30 1.12 2.57 -13.33
CA ASP A 30 0.68 3.54 -14.34
C ASP A 30 1.88 4.27 -14.97
N GLY A 31 3.05 4.24 -14.29
CA GLY A 31 4.28 4.88 -14.76
C GLY A 31 4.29 6.40 -14.59
N ASP A 32 3.34 6.94 -13.84
CA ASP A 32 3.16 8.37 -13.63
C ASP A 32 4.09 8.90 -12.54
N ALA A 33 4.68 10.07 -12.78
CA ALA A 33 5.44 10.77 -11.76
C ALA A 33 4.51 11.30 -10.65
N LEU A 34 4.90 11.08 -9.39
CA LEU A 34 4.28 11.76 -8.27
C LEU A 34 4.65 13.25 -8.30
N SER A 35 3.65 14.12 -8.15
CA SER A 35 3.87 15.54 -7.92
C SER A 35 4.62 15.77 -6.60
N ARG A 36 5.15 16.99 -6.41
CA ARG A 36 5.89 17.34 -5.18
C ARG A 36 5.05 17.17 -3.91
N SER A 37 3.76 17.52 -3.96
CA SER A 37 2.83 17.34 -2.84
C SER A 37 2.55 15.86 -2.56
N GLU A 38 2.37 15.05 -3.60
CA GLU A 38 2.20 13.60 -3.46
C GLU A 38 3.46 12.94 -2.91
N ALA A 39 4.65 13.34 -3.37
CA ALA A 39 5.91 12.82 -2.86
C ALA A 39 6.12 13.16 -1.38
N ALA A 40 5.80 14.39 -0.97
CA ALA A 40 5.83 14.79 0.44
C ALA A 40 4.79 14.01 1.27
N GLY A 41 3.57 13.88 0.75
CA GLY A 41 2.50 13.10 1.37
C GLY A 41 2.84 11.62 1.52
N LYS A 42 3.51 11.02 0.53
CA LYS A 42 4.04 9.66 0.56
C LYS A 42 5.05 9.50 1.69
N SER A 43 6.04 10.38 1.76
CA SER A 43 7.10 10.31 2.78
C SER A 43 6.54 10.43 4.21
N ALA A 44 5.61 11.36 4.44
CA ALA A 44 4.96 11.52 5.73
C ALA A 44 4.17 10.26 6.14
N ARG A 45 3.32 9.76 5.24
CA ARG A 45 2.50 8.57 5.51
C ARG A 45 3.35 7.31 5.66
N LEU A 46 4.44 7.16 4.92
CA LEU A 46 5.35 6.03 5.05
C LEU A 46 6.03 6.03 6.42
N SER A 47 6.47 7.20 6.90
CA SER A 47 7.06 7.35 8.23
C SER A 47 6.08 6.96 9.35
N GLU A 48 4.84 7.44 9.26
CA GLU A 48 3.80 7.10 10.22
C GLU A 48 3.41 5.62 10.15
N PHE A 49 3.27 5.06 8.94
CA PHE A 49 2.95 3.66 8.73
C PHE A 49 4.04 2.73 9.29
N VAL A 50 5.32 3.06 9.11
CA VAL A 50 6.44 2.30 9.71
C VAL A 50 6.39 2.37 11.23
N THR A 51 6.11 3.54 11.79
CA THR A 51 5.99 3.72 13.26
C THR A 51 4.84 2.88 13.84
N LEU A 52 3.70 2.86 13.16
CA LEU A 52 2.55 2.05 13.55
C LEU A 52 2.84 0.56 13.35
N GLY A 53 3.40 0.16 12.22
CA GLY A 53 3.77 -1.21 11.91
C GLY A 53 4.73 -1.80 12.94
N ASN A 54 5.74 -1.04 13.36
CA ASN A 54 6.66 -1.43 14.43
C ASN A 54 5.92 -1.66 15.76
N SER A 55 4.90 -0.84 16.07
CA SER A 55 4.06 -1.01 17.27
C SER A 55 3.23 -2.29 17.21
N PHE A 56 2.86 -2.76 16.01
CA PHE A 56 2.23 -4.05 15.76
C PHE A 56 3.22 -5.20 15.53
N LYS A 57 4.53 -4.97 15.71
CA LYS A 57 5.62 -5.94 15.46
C LYS A 57 5.68 -6.46 14.02
N LEU A 58 5.19 -5.67 13.05
CA LEU A 58 5.37 -5.98 11.64
C LEU A 58 6.83 -5.78 11.26
N THR A 59 7.34 -6.69 10.44
CA THR A 59 8.64 -6.55 9.79
C THR A 59 8.52 -5.60 8.59
N MET A 60 9.65 -5.03 8.17
CA MET A 60 9.71 -4.22 6.95
C MET A 60 9.19 -5.00 5.73
N ARG A 61 9.48 -6.31 5.67
CA ARG A 61 8.99 -7.18 4.59
C ARG A 61 7.46 -7.26 4.59
N GLU A 62 6.84 -7.50 5.74
CA GLU A 62 5.38 -7.55 5.86
C GLU A 62 4.74 -6.20 5.50
N MET A 63 5.34 -5.09 5.96
CA MET A 63 4.87 -3.75 5.59
C MET A 63 4.94 -3.50 4.07
N VAL A 64 6.03 -3.90 3.41
CA VAL A 64 6.17 -3.79 1.96
C VAL A 64 5.14 -4.66 1.24
N VAL A 65 4.89 -5.89 1.72
CA VAL A 65 3.86 -6.77 1.17
C VAL A 65 2.47 -6.16 1.30
N LEU A 66 2.15 -5.48 2.40
CA LEU A 66 0.86 -4.79 2.55
C LEU A 66 0.70 -3.65 1.53
N ILE A 67 1.75 -2.85 1.32
CA ILE A 67 1.71 -1.72 0.39
C ILE A 67 1.66 -2.19 -1.07
N LEU A 68 2.37 -3.26 -1.43
CA LEU A 68 2.51 -3.72 -2.82
C LEU A 68 1.61 -4.91 -3.18
N GLY A 69 0.97 -5.54 -2.20
CA GLY A 69 0.25 -6.80 -2.36
C GLY A 69 -0.90 -6.71 -3.36
N ASP A 70 -1.70 -5.64 -3.28
CA ASP A 70 -2.83 -5.40 -4.18
C ASP A 70 -2.38 -5.04 -5.59
N ILE A 71 -1.24 -4.37 -5.70
CA ILE A 71 -0.64 -3.91 -6.95
C ILE A 71 -0.05 -5.09 -7.75
N SER A 72 0.38 -6.13 -7.04
CA SER A 72 0.99 -7.33 -7.61
C SER A 72 -0.04 -8.33 -8.15
N HIS A 73 -1.33 -8.16 -7.85
CA HIS A 73 -2.42 -8.97 -8.39
C HIS A 73 -2.81 -8.50 -9.80
N GLN A 74 -1.87 -8.53 -10.75
CA GLN A 74 -2.28 -8.69 -12.14
C GLN A 74 -2.71 -10.15 -12.35
N PRO A 75 -3.90 -10.42 -12.91
CA PRO A 75 -4.28 -11.78 -13.26
C PRO A 75 -3.20 -12.36 -14.18
N THR A 76 -2.59 -13.48 -13.76
CA THR A 76 -1.53 -14.19 -14.48
C THR A 76 -1.98 -14.83 -15.82
N GLY A 77 -3.18 -14.51 -16.29
CA GLY A 77 -3.68 -14.94 -17.59
C GLY A 77 -3.79 -13.75 -18.54
N CYS A 78 -2.88 -13.66 -19.52
CA CYS A 78 -3.21 -12.96 -20.76
C CYS A 78 -4.50 -13.59 -21.30
N GLY A 79 -5.61 -12.85 -21.32
CA GLY A 79 -6.88 -13.30 -21.91
C GLY A 79 -6.82 -13.47 -23.44
N CYS A 80 -5.62 -13.53 -24.01
CA CYS A 80 -5.41 -13.79 -25.42
C CYS A 80 -5.68 -15.27 -25.74
N HIS A 81 -6.26 -15.51 -26.91
CA HIS A 81 -6.50 -16.87 -27.44
C HIS A 81 -5.25 -17.77 -27.38
N SER A 82 -4.05 -17.19 -27.49
CA SER A 82 -2.77 -17.91 -27.42
C SER A 82 -2.46 -18.52 -26.04
N CYS A 83 -2.95 -17.93 -24.95
CA CYS A 83 -2.73 -18.42 -23.58
C CYS A 83 -3.84 -19.35 -23.08
N ALA A 84 -5.06 -19.23 -23.62
CA ALA A 84 -6.18 -20.12 -23.32
C ALA A 84 -6.09 -21.51 -23.99
N SER A 85 -5.13 -21.68 -24.92
CA SER A 85 -4.99 -22.89 -25.76
C SER A 85 -3.84 -23.82 -25.32
N ARG A 86 -3.19 -23.56 -24.18
CA ARG A 86 -2.12 -24.40 -23.62
C ARG A 86 -2.62 -25.26 -22.46
#